data_AF-C4WVC0-F1
#
_entry.id   AF-C4WVC0-F1
#
_cell.length_a   1.000
_cell.length_b   1.000
_cell.length_c   1.000
_cell.angle_alpha   90.00
_cell.angle_beta   90.00
_cell.angle_gamma   90.00
#
_symmetry.space_group_name_H-M   'P 1'
#
loop_
_entity.id
_entity.type
_entity.pdbx_description
1 polymer ?
#
loop_
_entity_poly.entity_id
_entity_poly.type
_entity_poly.pdbx_seq_one_letter_code
_entity_poly.pdbx_strand_id
1 'polypeptide(L)'
;MLSLKLFRRLNKPLLAAPMMARFTGSAAAVKTGKNYASHWRTERIVSIALMGLFPASVLYSSQIVDTLLAGSISLHVYWGLEALVVDYLRVPVVGQLANKAGHAAITLLAIVTLAGFLQVIFVGDGLGNAIVTLWKL
;
A
#
# COMPACT_ATOMS: atom_id res chain seq x y z
N MET A 1 34.18 -25.58 -8.81
CA MET A 1 34.01 -25.79 -7.35
C MET A 1 33.26 -24.67 -6.60
N LEU A 2 32.94 -23.52 -7.22
CA LEU A 2 32.24 -22.41 -6.56
C LEU A 2 30.71 -22.61 -6.43
N SER A 3 30.10 -23.37 -7.35
CA SER A 3 28.64 -23.61 -7.42
C SER A 3 28.09 -24.47 -6.26
N LEU A 4 28.79 -25.55 -5.87
CA LEU A 4 28.35 -26.43 -4.78
C LEU A 4 28.36 -25.76 -3.40
N LYS A 5 29.30 -24.83 -3.16
CA LYS A 5 29.42 -24.11 -1.87
C LYS A 5 28.29 -23.09 -1.70
N LEU A 6 27.85 -22.46 -2.78
CA LEU A 6 26.72 -21.54 -2.80
C LEU A 6 25.41 -22.29 -2.54
N PHE A 7 25.20 -23.42 -3.21
CA PHE A 7 24.03 -24.29 -3.01
C PHE A 7 23.95 -24.85 -1.58
N ARG A 8 25.08 -25.29 -1.00
CA ARG A 8 25.15 -25.75 0.40
C ARG A 8 24.88 -24.63 1.42
N ARG A 9 25.17 -23.37 1.10
CA ARG A 9 24.85 -22.24 1.99
C ARG A 9 23.36 -21.92 2.01
N LEU A 10 22.65 -22.12 0.90
CA LEU A 10 21.22 -21.86 0.78
C LEU A 10 20.34 -22.93 1.46
N ASN A 11 20.81 -24.18 1.56
CA ASN A 11 20.01 -25.30 2.11
C ASN A 11 20.14 -25.53 3.62
N LYS A 12 21.17 -24.99 4.29
CA LYS A 12 21.38 -25.21 5.73
C LYS A 12 20.28 -24.65 6.64
N PRO A 13 19.71 -23.44 6.40
CA PRO A 13 18.68 -22.92 7.30
C PRO A 13 17.30 -23.59 7.08
N LEU A 14 17.05 -24.15 5.90
CA LEU A 14 15.74 -24.70 5.53
C LEU A 14 15.52 -26.14 6.04
N LEU A 15 16.59 -26.90 6.27
CA LEU A 15 16.53 -28.28 6.78
C LEU A 15 16.44 -28.36 8.32
N ALA A 16 16.89 -27.31 9.02
CA ALA A 16 16.85 -27.25 10.49
C ALA A 16 15.59 -26.57 11.04
N ALA A 17 14.77 -25.95 10.18
CA ALA A 17 13.53 -25.29 10.60
C ALA A 17 12.40 -26.33 10.80
N PRO A 18 11.65 -26.28 11.92
CA PRO A 18 10.53 -27.20 12.14
C PRO A 18 9.49 -27.07 11.01
N MET A 19 8.84 -28.18 10.63
CA MET A 19 7.94 -28.23 9.48
C MET A 19 6.83 -27.16 9.50
N MET A 20 6.38 -26.74 10.69
CA MET A 20 5.43 -25.64 10.88
C MET A 20 5.96 -24.27 10.42
N ALA A 21 7.26 -24.07 10.49
CA ALA A 21 7.97 -22.86 10.06
C ALA A 21 8.15 -22.83 8.52
N ARG A 22 7.86 -23.92 7.81
CA ARG A 22 7.95 -23.99 6.35
C ARG A 22 6.69 -23.47 5.65
N PHE A 23 5.54 -23.50 6.31
CA PHE A 23 4.25 -23.07 5.75
C PHE A 23 3.77 -21.72 6.26
N THR A 24 4.30 -21.28 7.40
CA THR A 24 4.20 -19.88 7.81
C THR A 24 5.40 -19.14 7.24
N GLY A 25 5.18 -18.18 6.33
CA GLY A 25 6.24 -17.34 5.74
C GLY A 25 7.04 -16.48 6.74
N SER A 26 7.04 -16.84 8.03
CA SER A 26 7.57 -16.07 9.16
C SER A 26 8.77 -16.73 9.85
N ALA A 27 9.27 -17.89 9.38
CA ALA A 27 10.42 -18.55 10.02
C ALA A 27 11.74 -17.78 9.91
N ALA A 28 11.83 -16.90 8.91
CA ALA A 28 12.85 -15.87 8.85
C ALA A 28 12.21 -14.53 9.19
N ALA A 29 11.61 -14.41 10.38
CA ALA A 29 11.41 -13.10 10.98
C ALA A 29 12.80 -12.50 11.18
N VAL A 30 13.31 -11.83 10.14
CA VAL A 30 14.47 -10.97 10.21
C VAL A 30 14.22 -10.06 11.40
N LYS A 31 15.11 -10.08 12.40
CA LYS A 31 15.14 -9.09 13.48
C LYS A 31 15.55 -7.73 12.92
N THR A 32 14.77 -7.19 12.00
CA THR A 32 14.70 -5.76 11.78
C THR A 32 13.72 -5.28 12.84
N GLY A 33 14.04 -4.27 13.65
CA GLY A 33 13.11 -3.66 14.60
C GLY A 33 11.85 -3.02 13.97
N LYS A 34 11.49 -3.40 12.74
CA LYS A 34 10.31 -2.97 12.00
C LYS A 34 9.14 -3.89 12.32
N ASN A 35 8.05 -3.30 12.80
CA ASN A 35 6.83 -4.01 13.15
C ASN A 35 5.88 -4.12 11.94
N TYR A 36 6.15 -5.08 11.05
CA TYR A 36 5.33 -5.32 9.84
C TYR A 36 3.89 -5.72 10.17
N ALA A 37 3.67 -6.43 11.28
CA ALA A 37 2.34 -6.82 11.72
C ALA A 37 1.48 -5.61 12.09
N SER A 38 2.08 -4.59 12.72
CA SER A 38 1.38 -3.33 13.01
C SER A 38 1.01 -2.59 11.72
N HIS A 39 1.93 -2.52 10.74
CA HIS A 39 1.67 -1.86 9.46
C HIS A 39 0.50 -2.52 8.73
N TRP A 40 0.54 -3.84 8.59
CA TRP A 40 -0.55 -4.61 7.98
C TRP A 40 -1.89 -4.37 8.69
N ARG A 41 -1.88 -4.32 10.03
CA ARG A 41 -3.08 -4.06 10.82
C ARG A 41 -3.65 -2.66 10.54
N THR A 42 -2.79 -1.65 10.42
CA THR A 42 -3.17 -0.29 10.01
C THR A 42 -3.79 -0.26 8.60
N GLU A 43 -3.22 -0.98 7.63
CA GLU A 43 -3.81 -1.08 6.29
C GLU A 43 -5.24 -1.63 6.33
N ARG A 44 -5.49 -2.66 7.16
CA ARG A 44 -6.82 -3.25 7.31
C ARG A 44 -7.80 -2.26 7.94
N ILE A 45 -7.38 -1.51 8.95
CA ILE A 45 -8.20 -0.47 9.59
C ILE A 45 -8.61 0.60 8.57
N VAL A 46 -7.66 1.10 7.77
CA VAL A 46 -7.96 2.10 6.72
C VAL A 46 -8.91 1.53 5.67
N SER A 47 -8.74 0.26 5.28
CA SER A 47 -9.63 -0.41 4.33
C SER A 47 -11.07 -0.53 4.86
N ILE A 48 -11.22 -0.87 6.14
CA ILE A 48 -12.54 -0.94 6.80
C ILE A 48 -13.15 0.47 6.91
N ALA A 49 -12.37 1.48 7.28
CA ALA A 49 -12.84 2.86 7.37
C ALA A 49 -13.38 3.36 6.01
N LEU A 50 -12.72 3.02 4.91
CA LEU A 50 -13.17 3.38 3.56
C LEU A 50 -14.56 2.85 3.21
N MET A 51 -14.91 1.64 3.68
CA MET A 51 -16.25 1.09 3.45
C MET A 51 -17.36 1.97 4.03
N GLY A 52 -17.09 2.67 5.14
CA GLY A 52 -18.02 3.63 5.74
C GLY A 52 -17.91 5.04 5.15
N LEU A 53 -16.69 5.51 4.88
CA LEU A 53 -16.45 6.88 4.41
C LEU A 53 -17.04 7.14 3.01
N PHE A 54 -16.99 6.15 2.11
CA PHE A 54 -17.58 6.28 0.77
C PHE A 54 -19.07 6.62 0.81
N PRO A 55 -19.96 5.77 1.38
CA PRO A 55 -21.39 6.10 1.45
C PRO A 55 -21.64 7.33 2.33
N ALA A 56 -20.86 7.55 3.39
CA ALA A 56 -21.02 8.74 4.24
C ALA A 56 -20.79 10.05 3.45
N SER A 57 -19.79 10.11 2.56
CA SER A 57 -19.50 11.31 1.75
C SER A 57 -20.64 11.66 0.79
N VAL A 58 -21.33 10.65 0.25
CA VAL A 58 -22.45 10.85 -0.69
C VAL A 58 -23.74 11.23 0.04
N LEU A 59 -23.97 10.67 1.23
CA LEU A 59 -25.18 10.93 2.03
C LEU A 59 -25.09 12.25 2.81
N TYR A 60 -23.90 12.64 3.24
CA TYR A 60 -23.67 13.83 4.05
C TYR A 60 -22.57 14.69 3.44
N SER A 61 -22.95 15.86 2.94
CA SER A 61 -22.00 16.88 2.51
C SER A 61 -21.28 17.46 3.73
N SER A 62 -20.10 16.92 4.05
CA SER A 62 -19.26 17.38 5.16
C SER A 62 -17.80 17.39 4.76
N GLN A 63 -17.18 18.55 4.90
CA GLN A 63 -15.77 18.76 4.61
C GLN A 63 -14.85 17.83 5.43
N ILE A 64 -15.24 17.50 6.67
CA ILE A 64 -14.49 16.57 7.52
C ILE A 64 -14.55 15.16 6.95
N VAL A 65 -15.75 14.69 6.58
CA VAL A 65 -15.95 13.34 6.01
C VAL A 65 -15.19 13.22 4.68
N ASP A 66 -15.28 14.23 3.84
CA ASP A 66 -14.56 14.27 2.56
C ASP A 66 -13.04 14.29 2.75
N THR A 67 -12.52 15.02 3.74
CA THR A 67 -11.08 15.03 4.06
C THR A 67 -10.61 13.68 4.57
N LEU A 68 -11.40 13.02 5.44
CA LEU A 68 -11.12 11.67 5.91
C LEU A 68 -11.16 10.66 4.76
N LEU A 69 -12.12 10.79 3.83
CA LEU A 69 -12.22 9.97 2.64
C LEU A 69 -10.98 10.16 1.75
N ALA A 70 -10.62 11.41 1.44
CA ALA A 70 -9.47 11.77 0.61
C ALA A 70 -8.15 11.18 1.14
N GLY A 71 -7.89 11.36 2.44
CA GLY A 71 -6.72 10.80 3.09
C GLY A 71 -6.73 9.27 3.08
N SER A 72 -7.86 8.67 3.45
CA SER A 72 -7.99 7.20 3.54
C SER A 72 -7.84 6.53 2.17
N ILE A 73 -8.46 7.08 1.11
CA ILE A 73 -8.41 6.50 -0.24
C ILE A 73 -7.03 6.65 -0.83
N SER A 74 -6.38 7.80 -0.63
CA SER A 74 -5.01 8.04 -1.09
C SER A 74 -4.01 7.08 -0.42
N LEU A 75 -4.13 6.87 0.89
CA LEU A 75 -3.29 5.91 1.62
C LEU A 75 -3.55 4.46 1.21
N HIS A 76 -4.81 4.06 1.08
CA HIS A 76 -5.18 2.70 0.66
C HIS A 76 -4.62 2.37 -0.73
N VAL A 77 -4.79 3.28 -1.69
CA VAL A 77 -4.27 3.10 -3.05
C VAL A 77 -2.73 3.12 -3.03
N TYR A 78 -2.10 4.01 -2.28
CA TYR A 78 -0.64 4.07 -2.15
C TYR A 78 -0.06 2.75 -1.65
N TRP A 79 -0.56 2.19 -0.54
CA TRP A 79 -0.08 0.91 -0.01
C TRP A 79 -0.39 -0.26 -0.95
N GLY A 80 -1.54 -0.25 -1.62
CA GLY A 80 -1.88 -1.23 -2.64
C GLY A 80 -0.90 -1.22 -3.81
N LEU A 81 -0.58 -0.04 -4.35
CA LEU A 81 0.39 0.11 -5.44
C LEU A 81 1.83 -0.18 -5.01
N GLU A 82 2.22 0.18 -3.79
CA GLU A 82 3.52 -0.16 -3.22
C GLU A 82 3.74 -1.68 -3.20
N ALA A 83 2.72 -2.45 -2.83
CA ALA A 83 2.76 -3.92 -2.91
C ALA A 83 2.98 -4.41 -4.34
N LEU A 84 2.32 -3.80 -5.34
CA LEU A 84 2.55 -4.15 -6.76
C LEU A 84 3.98 -3.83 -7.21
N VAL A 85 4.56 -2.72 -6.76
CA VAL A 85 5.95 -2.37 -7.08
C VAL A 85 6.91 -3.40 -6.47
N VAL A 86 6.69 -3.79 -5.21
CA VAL A 86 7.49 -4.83 -4.54
C VAL A 86 7.37 -6.18 -5.25
N ASP A 87 6.16 -6.54 -5.69
CA ASP A 87 5.91 -7.86 -6.28
C ASP A 87 6.40 -7.97 -7.73
N TYR A 88 6.26 -6.93 -8.55
CA TYR A 88 6.51 -6.99 -9.99
C TYR A 88 7.76 -6.24 -10.44
N LEU A 89 8.15 -5.13 -9.80
CA LEU A 89 9.34 -4.36 -10.16
C LEU A 89 10.57 -4.88 -9.39
N ARG A 90 10.78 -6.19 -9.41
CA ARG A 90 11.90 -6.83 -8.70
C ARG A 90 13.23 -6.49 -9.38
N VAL A 91 14.22 -6.09 -8.59
CA VAL A 91 15.56 -5.71 -9.08
C VAL A 91 16.20 -6.73 -10.03
N PRO A 92 16.13 -8.06 -9.81
CA PRO A 92 16.70 -9.03 -10.75
C PRO A 92 16.01 -9.07 -12.13
N VAL A 93 14.77 -8.55 -12.24
CA VAL A 93 13.96 -8.60 -13.47
C VAL A 93 14.05 -7.26 -14.22
N VAL A 94 13.83 -6.15 -13.51
CA VAL A 94 13.71 -4.81 -14.13
C VAL A 94 14.93 -3.92 -13.91
N GLY A 95 15.87 -4.34 -13.06
CA GLY A 95 17.03 -3.55 -12.67
C GLY A 95 16.76 -2.56 -11.54
N GLN A 96 17.83 -2.05 -10.94
CA GLN A 96 17.77 -1.19 -9.75
C GLN A 96 17.13 0.18 -10.03
N LEU A 97 17.37 0.74 -11.22
CA LEU A 97 16.83 2.03 -11.61
C LEU A 97 15.30 1.99 -11.71
N ALA A 98 14.76 1.01 -12.43
CA ALA A 98 13.32 0.86 -12.61
C ALA A 98 12.60 0.59 -11.28
N ASN A 99 13.17 -0.25 -10.41
CA ASN A 99 12.60 -0.48 -9.07
C ASN A 99 12.50 0.83 -8.26
N LYS A 100 13.57 1.62 -8.20
CA LYS A 100 13.57 2.91 -7.48
C LYS A 100 12.62 3.92 -8.11
N ALA A 101 12.60 3.99 -9.44
CA ALA A 101 11.69 4.86 -10.18
C ALA A 101 10.22 4.49 -9.92
N GLY A 102 9.91 3.18 -9.82
CA GLY A 102 8.58 2.69 -9.46
C GLY A 102 8.09 3.23 -8.13
N HIS A 103 8.88 3.07 -7.06
CA HIS A 103 8.56 3.61 -5.73
C HIS A 103 8.39 5.14 -5.77
N ALA A 104 9.32 5.86 -6.42
CA ALA A 104 9.23 7.31 -6.54
C ALA A 104 7.97 7.76 -7.28
N ALA A 105 7.59 7.06 -8.36
CA ALA A 105 6.42 7.38 -9.17
C ALA A 105 5.12 7.21 -8.37
N ILE A 106 4.97 6.12 -7.61
CA ILE A 106 3.76 5.91 -6.80
C ILE A 106 3.68 6.84 -5.60
N THR A 107 4.81 7.23 -5.00
CA THR A 107 4.83 8.26 -3.95
C THR A 107 4.40 9.60 -4.53
N LEU A 108 4.92 9.99 -5.69
CA LEU A 108 4.53 11.24 -6.36
C LEU A 108 3.05 11.22 -6.73
N LEU A 109 2.56 10.11 -7.30
CA LEU A 109 1.16 9.91 -7.63
C LEU A 109 0.26 10.10 -6.40
N ALA A 110 0.63 9.51 -5.25
CA ALA A 110 -0.13 9.65 -4.01
C ALA A 110 -0.18 11.11 -3.52
N ILE A 111 0.94 11.83 -3.56
CA ILE A 111 1.02 13.24 -3.16
C ILE A 111 0.14 14.12 -4.07
N VAL A 112 0.28 13.95 -5.39
CA VAL A 112 -0.48 14.73 -6.37
C VAL A 112 -1.97 14.43 -6.25
N THR A 113 -2.35 13.17 -6.08
CA THR A 113 -3.74 12.76 -5.92
C THR A 113 -4.35 13.35 -4.65
N LEU A 114 -3.64 13.25 -3.51
CA LEU A 114 -4.10 13.85 -2.26
C LEU A 114 -4.25 15.37 -2.40
N ALA A 115 -3.27 16.06 -2.97
CA ALA A 115 -3.34 17.50 -3.21
C ALA A 115 -4.54 17.88 -4.10
N GLY A 116 -4.79 17.12 -5.16
CA GLY A 116 -5.96 17.29 -6.03
C GLY A 116 -7.28 17.11 -5.27
N PHE A 117 -7.40 16.09 -4.42
CA PHE A 117 -8.58 15.91 -3.58
C PHE A 117 -8.76 17.05 -2.59
N LEU A 118 -7.70 17.49 -1.90
CA LEU A 118 -7.79 18.63 -0.99
C LEU A 118 -8.21 19.90 -1.74
N GLN A 119 -7.73 20.12 -2.97
CA GLN A 119 -8.19 21.24 -3.80
C GLN A 119 -9.69 21.18 -4.08
N VAL A 120 -10.22 20.01 -4.47
CA VAL A 120 -11.67 19.81 -4.70
C VAL A 120 -12.48 20.02 -3.41
N ILE A 121 -11.93 19.67 -2.25
CA ILE A 121 -12.60 19.79 -0.94
C ILE A 121 -12.62 21.22 -0.42
N PHE A 122 -11.49 21.92 -0.49
CA PHE A 122 -11.32 23.23 0.14
C PHE A 122 -11.65 24.40 -0.79
N VAL A 123 -11.58 24.19 -2.11
CA VAL A 123 -11.87 25.24 -3.11
C VAL A 123 -13.14 24.93 -3.90
N GLY A 124 -13.48 23.65 -4.09
CA GLY A 124 -14.69 23.21 -4.79
C GLY A 124 -15.84 22.84 -3.84
N ASP A 125 -16.79 22.08 -4.37
CA ASP A 125 -18.03 21.70 -3.67
C ASP A 125 -17.87 20.51 -2.70
N GLY A 126 -16.68 19.95 -2.54
CA GLY A 126 -16.46 18.70 -1.80
C GLY A 126 -16.44 17.46 -2.69
N LEU A 127 -15.84 16.37 -2.19
CA LEU A 127 -15.71 15.11 -2.93
C LEU A 127 -17.07 14.43 -3.15
N GLY A 128 -17.88 14.32 -2.10
CA GLY A 128 -19.20 13.68 -2.20
C GLY A 128 -20.10 14.39 -3.21
N ASN A 129 -20.18 15.72 -3.13
CA ASN A 129 -20.97 16.52 -4.07
C ASN A 129 -20.40 16.46 -5.49
N ALA A 130 -19.07 16.45 -5.67
CA ALA A 130 -18.47 16.28 -7.00
C ALA A 130 -18.91 14.96 -7.66
N ILE A 131 -18.98 13.86 -6.90
CA ILE A 131 -19.47 12.57 -7.39
C ILE A 131 -20.95 12.65 -7.78
N VAL A 132 -21.78 13.26 -6.93
CA VAL A 132 -23.22 13.41 -7.19
C VAL A 132 -23.47 14.29 -8.43
N THR A 133 -22.71 15.36 -8.60
CA THR A 133 -22.79 16.23 -9.77
C THR A 133 -22.35 15.50 -11.03
N LEU A 134 -21.25 14.75 -10.98
CA LEU A 134 -20.80 13.90 -12.09
C LEU A 134 -21.85 12.88 -12.51
N TRP A 135 -22.60 12.31 -11.56
CA TRP A 135 -23.66 11.33 -11.83
C TRP A 135 -24.89 11.93 -12.53
N LYS A 136 -25.09 13.25 -12.45
CA LYS A 136 -26.24 13.93 -13.07
C LYS A 136 -26.00 14.31 -14.54
N LEU A 137 -24.77 14.17 -15.03
CA LEU A 137 -24.41 14.40 -16.44
C LEU A 137 -24.93 13.26 -17.33
#